data_AF-A0A356UDD2-F1
#
_entry.id   AF-A0A356UDD2-F1
#
_cell.length_a   1.000
_cell.length_b   1.000
_cell.length_c   1.000
_cell.angle_alpha   90.00
_cell.angle_beta   90.00
_cell.angle_gamma   90.00
#
_symmetry.space_group_name_H-M   'P 1'
#
loop_
_entity.id
_entity.type
_entity.pdbx_description
1 polymer ?
#
loop_
_entity_poly.entity_id
_entity_poly.type
_entity_poly.pdbx_seq_one_letter_code
_entity_poly.pdbx_strand_id
1 'polypeptide(L)'
;EKFDYWAVFWGIAIMVGSGLMMWFPQISVQYVPRWVLDCAQVAHSDEAMLAITAVFIWHFYNVHFSPLVFPMSMVWLNGKFSQEEMEEFHPLELQKIAPAEAGSGEQTVEVSTFRRNPGLIIAQMIIYAAILAWFLYGFLPLGLM
;
A
#
# COMPACT_ATOMS: atom_id res chain seq x y z
N GLU A 1 6.40 5.95 -1.80
CA GLU A 1 6.25 5.69 -0.35
C GLU A 1 5.81 6.90 0.47
N LYS A 2 6.51 8.05 0.46
CA LYS A 2 6.14 9.21 1.30
C LYS A 2 4.69 9.68 1.17
N PHE A 3 4.15 9.67 -0.05
CA PHE A 3 2.74 10.01 -0.30
C PHE A 3 1.78 8.99 0.34
N ASP A 4 2.12 7.71 0.28
CA ASP A 4 1.34 6.61 0.87
C ASP A 4 1.25 6.77 2.39
N TYR A 5 2.35 7.15 3.06
CA TYR A 5 2.34 7.46 4.49
C TYR A 5 1.41 8.61 4.85
N TRP A 6 1.41 9.69 4.05
CA TRP A 6 0.51 10.82 4.29
C TRP A 6 -0.95 10.46 4.04
N ALA A 7 -1.23 9.70 2.97
CA ALA A 7 -2.56 9.20 2.67
C ALA A 7 -3.10 8.33 3.82
N VAL A 8 -2.31 7.36 4.29
CA VAL A 8 -2.68 6.50 5.43
C VAL A 8 -2.88 7.31 6.71
N PHE A 9 -2.01 8.28 6.99
CA PHE A 9 -2.13 9.10 8.20
C PHE A 9 -3.47 9.85 8.26
N TRP A 10 -3.84 10.53 7.18
CA TRP A 10 -5.12 11.23 7.08
C TRP A 10 -6.31 10.27 7.02
N GLY A 11 -6.16 9.16 6.29
CA GLY A 11 -7.17 8.11 6.21
C GLY A 11 -7.50 7.52 7.57
N ILE A 12 -6.50 7.25 8.43
CA ILE A 12 -6.74 6.77 9.80
C ILE A 12 -7.55 7.79 10.60
N ALA A 13 -7.21 9.07 10.52
CA ALA A 13 -7.95 10.11 11.26
C ALA A 13 -9.42 10.17 10.85
N ILE A 14 -9.69 10.13 9.54
CA ILE A 14 -11.06 10.14 9.00
C ILE A 14 -11.78 8.85 9.38
N MET A 15 -11.19 7.67 9.12
CA MET A 15 -11.79 6.37 9.38
C MET A 15 -12.09 6.12 10.86
N VAL A 16 -11.11 6.36 11.74
CA VAL A 16 -11.28 6.18 13.18
C VAL A 16 -12.25 7.21 13.75
N GLY A 17 -12.09 8.49 13.39
CA GLY A 17 -12.94 9.57 13.88
C GLY A 17 -14.40 9.36 13.51
N SER A 18 -14.70 9.24 12.21
CA SER A 18 -16.06 9.00 11.74
C SER A 18 -16.63 7.64 12.21
N GLY A 19 -15.79 6.59 12.26
CA GLY A 19 -16.18 5.28 12.76
C GLY A 19 -16.62 5.31 14.22
N LEU A 20 -15.87 5.98 15.09
CA LEU A 20 -16.23 6.15 16.50
C LEU A 20 -17.53 6.97 16.65
N MET A 21 -17.72 8.00 15.83
CA MET A 21 -18.94 8.80 15.86
C MET A 21 -20.19 7.97 15.54
N MET A 22 -20.09 7.08 14.55
CA MET A 22 -21.16 6.17 14.13
C MET A 22 -21.33 4.97 15.05
N TRP A 23 -20.26 4.51 15.71
CA TRP A 23 -20.34 3.42 16.69
C TRP A 23 -21.11 3.87 17.95
N PHE A 24 -20.89 5.10 18.41
CA PHE A 24 -21.53 5.64 19.61
C PHE A 24 -22.45 6.84 19.31
N PRO A 25 -23.51 6.67 18.50
CA PRO A 25 -24.27 7.80 17.97
C PRO A 25 -24.99 8.58 19.08
N GLN A 26 -25.45 7.91 20.15
CA GLN A 26 -26.13 8.57 21.29
C GLN A 26 -25.19 9.50 22.06
N ILE A 27 -23.90 9.19 22.12
CA ILE A 27 -22.88 10.04 22.73
C ILE A 27 -22.55 11.17 21.76
N SER A 28 -22.31 10.85 20.49
CA SER A 28 -21.94 11.83 19.46
C SER A 28 -22.96 12.96 19.30
N VAL A 29 -24.27 12.66 19.29
CA VAL A 29 -25.32 13.68 19.17
C VAL A 29 -25.41 14.65 20.34
N GLN A 30 -24.78 14.33 21.48
CA GLN A 30 -24.70 15.25 22.62
C GLN A 30 -23.65 16.35 22.39
N TYR A 31 -22.64 16.09 21.54
CA TYR A 31 -21.55 17.01 21.25
C TYR A 31 -21.67 17.69 19.89
N VAL A 32 -22.25 17.02 18.89
CA VAL A 32 -22.38 17.53 17.54
C VAL A 32 -23.83 17.43 17.02
N PRO A 33 -24.26 18.34 16.14
CA PRO A 33 -25.56 18.25 15.50
C PRO A 33 -25.63 17.07 14.53
N ARG A 34 -26.85 16.56 14.30
CA ARG A 34 -27.11 15.35 13.48
C ARG A 34 -26.49 15.38 12.08
N TRP A 35 -26.48 16.54 11.41
CA TRP A 35 -25.90 16.66 10.08
C TRP A 35 -24.40 16.31 10.05
N VAL A 36 -23.68 16.47 11.17
CA VAL A 36 -22.27 16.07 11.27
C VAL A 36 -22.13 14.55 11.23
N LEU A 37 -23.07 13.81 11.80
CA LEU A 37 -23.09 12.34 11.71
C LEU A 37 -23.40 11.88 10.29
N ASP A 38 -24.31 12.57 9.59
CA ASP A 38 -24.59 12.30 8.18
C ASP A 38 -23.34 12.56 7.32
N CYS A 39 -22.61 13.67 7.58
CA CYS A 39 -21.32 13.92 6.94
C CYS A 39 -20.25 12.88 7.31
N ALA A 40 -20.20 12.43 8.56
CA ALA A 40 -19.26 11.41 9.01
C ALA A 40 -19.50 10.08 8.29
N GLN A 41 -20.76 9.71 8.07
CA GLN A 41 -21.10 8.52 7.30
C GLN A 41 -20.59 8.61 5.86
N VAL A 42 -20.84 9.72 5.16
CA VAL A 42 -20.37 9.92 3.78
C VAL A 42 -18.84 9.90 3.74
N ALA A 43 -18.18 10.67 4.62
CA ALA A 43 -16.72 10.73 4.67
C ALA A 43 -16.08 9.37 4.98
N HIS A 44 -16.69 8.57 5.86
CA HIS A 44 -16.20 7.23 6.19
C HIS A 44 -16.30 6.30 4.98
N SER A 45 -17.45 6.28 4.31
CA SER A 45 -17.70 5.43 3.15
C SER A 45 -16.78 5.79 1.98
N ASP A 46 -16.62 7.09 1.69
CA ASP A 46 -15.76 7.56 0.61
C ASP A 46 -14.27 7.26 0.91
N GLU A 47 -13.81 7.53 2.13
CA GLU A 47 -12.43 7.24 2.52
C GLU A 47 -12.14 5.74 2.54
N ALA A 48 -13.10 4.90 2.96
CA ALA A 48 -12.95 3.45 2.89
C ALA A 48 -12.75 2.97 1.45
N MET A 49 -13.50 3.55 0.50
CA MET A 49 -13.38 3.23 -0.91
C MET A 49 -12.04 3.67 -1.49
N LEU A 50 -11.63 4.92 -1.18
CA LEU A 50 -10.33 5.46 -1.59
C LEU A 50 -9.18 4.61 -1.03
N ALA A 51 -9.23 4.26 0.25
CA ALA A 51 -8.20 3.46 0.92
C ALA A 51 -8.07 2.06 0.30
N ILE A 52 -9.19 1.33 0.11
CA ILE A 52 -9.16 0.00 -0.50
C ILE A 52 -8.64 0.07 -1.93
N THR A 53 -9.05 1.08 -2.71
CA THR A 53 -8.58 1.28 -4.08
C THR A 53 -7.09 1.57 -4.14
N ALA A 54 -6.59 2.46 -3.27
CA ALA A 54 -5.17 2.77 -3.18
C ALA A 54 -4.34 1.54 -2.80
N VAL A 55 -4.81 0.76 -1.82
CA VAL A 55 -4.13 -0.49 -1.43
C VAL A 55 -4.09 -1.47 -2.60
N PHE A 56 -5.21 -1.71 -3.27
CA PHE A 56 -5.30 -2.75 -4.29
C PHE A 56 -4.56 -2.40 -5.59
N ILE A 57 -4.55 -1.12 -5.99
CA ILE A 57 -3.91 -0.68 -7.23
C ILE A 57 -2.45 -0.30 -7.00
N TRP A 58 -2.20 0.58 -6.02
CA TRP A 58 -0.88 1.16 -5.81
C TRP A 58 0.00 0.27 -4.94
N HIS A 59 -0.48 -0.09 -3.76
CA HIS A 59 0.34 -0.82 -2.79
C HIS A 59 0.60 -2.27 -3.24
N PHE A 60 -0.43 -3.00 -3.66
CA PHE A 60 -0.30 -4.37 -4.15
C PHE A 60 0.62 -4.47 -5.36
N TYR A 61 0.58 -3.48 -6.28
CA TYR A 61 1.54 -3.44 -7.37
C TYR A 61 2.97 -3.28 -6.86
N ASN A 62 3.26 -2.23 -6.09
CA ASN A 62 4.63 -1.92 -5.69
C ASN A 62 5.25 -3.03 -4.83
N VAL A 63 4.47 -3.64 -3.93
CA VAL A 63 4.98 -4.61 -2.96
C VAL A 63 4.91 -6.06 -3.46
N HIS A 64 3.93 -6.41 -4.31
CA HIS A 64 3.68 -7.81 -4.70
C HIS A 64 3.87 -8.05 -6.20
N PHE A 65 3.23 -7.22 -7.04
CA PHE A 65 3.19 -7.45 -8.49
C PHE A 65 4.24 -6.70 -9.29
N SER A 66 5.16 -5.97 -8.66
CA SER A 66 6.28 -5.35 -9.36
C SER A 66 7.26 -6.44 -9.82
N PRO A 67 7.66 -6.47 -11.11
CA PRO A 67 8.61 -7.45 -11.63
C PRO A 67 9.93 -7.49 -10.85
N LEU A 68 10.29 -6.37 -10.21
CA LEU A 68 11.53 -6.23 -9.47
C LEU A 68 11.54 -7.02 -8.15
N VAL A 69 10.37 -7.26 -7.56
CA VAL A 69 10.21 -7.89 -6.23
C VAL A 69 9.23 -9.07 -6.23
N PHE A 70 8.76 -9.51 -7.40
CA PHE A 70 7.79 -10.61 -7.49
C PHE A 70 8.33 -11.91 -6.88
N PRO A 71 7.52 -12.67 -6.10
CA PRO A 71 6.08 -12.51 -5.83
C PRO A 71 5.72 -11.48 -4.75
N MET A 72 6.71 -11.05 -3.96
CA MET A 72 6.58 -9.97 -2.99
C MET A 72 7.95 -9.53 -2.47
N SER A 73 8.07 -8.25 -2.11
CA SER A 73 9.20 -7.79 -1.29
C SER A 73 9.14 -8.47 0.08
N MET A 74 10.25 -9.05 0.55
CA MET A 74 10.32 -9.60 1.92
C MET A 74 10.62 -8.55 2.98
N VAL A 75 10.92 -7.31 2.57
CA VAL A 75 11.31 -6.22 3.47
C VAL A 75 10.24 -5.93 4.51
N TRP A 76 8.95 -5.97 4.15
CA TRP A 76 7.88 -5.73 5.12
C TRP A 76 7.74 -6.83 6.18
N LEU A 77 8.34 -8.02 5.95
CA LEU A 77 8.37 -9.13 6.90
C LEU A 77 9.64 -9.15 7.75
N ASN A 78 10.81 -9.04 7.10
CA ASN A 78 12.10 -9.23 7.78
C ASN A 78 12.86 -7.92 8.04
N GLY A 79 12.46 -6.81 7.42
CA GLY A 79 13.08 -5.49 7.56
C GLY A 79 14.47 -5.36 6.96
N LYS A 80 14.90 -6.27 6.07
CA LYS A 80 16.27 -6.31 5.53
C LYS A 80 16.30 -5.96 4.05
N PHE A 81 17.33 -5.22 3.66
CA PHE A 81 17.69 -4.98 2.26
C PHE A 81 19.10 -5.50 1.97
N SER A 82 19.30 -6.03 0.76
CA SER A 82 20.65 -6.23 0.23
C SER A 82 21.30 -4.92 -0.21
N GLN A 83 22.61 -4.93 -0.40
CA GLN A 83 23.34 -3.76 -0.89
C GLN A 83 22.86 -3.35 -2.31
N GLU A 84 22.67 -4.31 -3.21
CA GLU A 84 22.19 -4.04 -4.58
C GLU A 84 20.79 -3.39 -4.58
N GLU A 85 19.87 -3.86 -3.73
CA GLU A 85 18.53 -3.27 -3.60
C GLU A 85 18.57 -1.86 -3.00
N MET A 86 19.45 -1.61 -2.03
CA MET A 86 19.67 -0.27 -1.48
C MET A 86 20.22 0.69 -2.54
N GLU A 87 21.13 0.23 -3.41
CA GLU A 87 21.63 1.04 -4.53
C GLU A 87 20.54 1.36 -5.56
N GLU A 88 19.67 0.40 -5.84
CA GLU A 88 18.59 0.56 -6.83
C GLU A 88 17.43 1.42 -6.32
N PHE A 89 16.92 1.15 -5.11
CA PHE A 89 15.70 1.79 -4.59
C PHE A 89 15.99 2.97 -3.65
N HIS A 90 17.09 2.93 -2.90
CA HIS A 90 17.39 3.91 -1.84
C HIS A 90 18.84 4.44 -1.89
N PRO A 91 19.37 4.88 -3.05
CA PRO A 91 20.79 5.22 -3.19
C PRO A 91 21.24 6.36 -2.27
N LEU A 92 20.34 7.32 -1.99
CA LEU A 92 20.62 8.44 -1.09
C LEU A 92 20.63 8.03 0.39
N GLU A 93 19.93 6.98 0.77
CA GLU A 93 19.96 6.44 2.13
C GLU A 93 21.20 5.58 2.31
N LEU A 94 21.56 4.79 1.29
CA LEU A 94 22.81 4.05 1.29
C LEU A 94 24.03 4.98 1.45
N GLN A 95 24.08 6.10 0.72
CA GLN A 95 25.17 7.09 0.85
C GLN A 95 25.30 7.68 2.26
N LYS A 96 24.21 7.74 3.02
CA LYS A 96 24.21 8.26 4.41
C LYS A 96 24.61 7.21 5.42
N ILE A 97 24.27 5.95 5.15
CA ILE A 97 24.48 4.83 6.07
C ILE A 97 25.85 4.18 5.83
N ALA A 98 26.38 4.24 4.60
CA ALA A 98 27.68 3.71 4.24
C ALA A 98 28.80 4.40 5.05
N PRO A 99 29.41 3.70 6.03
CA PRO A 99 30.66 4.15 6.63
C PRO A 99 31.75 4.01 5.56
N ALA A 100 32.83 4.78 5.68
CA ALA A 100 33.96 4.69 4.74
C ALA A 100 34.49 3.26 4.56
N GLU A 101 34.35 2.36 5.53
CA GLU A 101 34.54 0.90 5.38
C GLU A 101 33.72 0.14 6.44
N ALA A 102 32.81 -0.75 6.01
CA ALA A 102 32.24 -1.90 6.75
C ALA A 102 31.16 -2.51 5.83
N GLY A 103 31.17 -3.77 5.42
CA GLY A 103 31.63 -4.99 6.07
C GLY A 103 30.58 -6.05 5.78
N SER A 104 30.84 -6.83 4.72
CA SER A 104 30.17 -8.06 4.26
C SER A 104 29.22 -8.74 5.24
N GLY A 105 27.93 -8.42 5.13
CA GLY A 105 26.85 -9.32 5.50
C GLY A 105 26.32 -9.95 4.22
N GLU A 106 26.90 -11.09 3.83
CA GLU A 106 26.51 -11.83 2.62
C GLU A 106 25.12 -12.45 2.84
N GLN A 107 24.08 -11.65 2.67
CA GLN A 107 22.73 -12.15 2.42
C GLN A 107 22.61 -12.31 0.91
N THR A 108 22.86 -13.52 0.41
CA THR A 108 22.61 -13.88 -0.98
C THR A 108 21.11 -13.81 -1.24
N VAL A 109 20.67 -12.71 -1.85
CA VAL A 109 19.29 -12.58 -2.30
C VAL A 109 19.16 -13.27 -3.65
N GLU A 110 18.21 -14.19 -3.77
CA GLU A 110 17.72 -14.64 -5.06
C GLU A 110 17.06 -13.45 -5.77
N VAL A 111 17.82 -12.76 -6.63
CA VAL A 111 17.26 -11.80 -7.58
C VAL A 111 16.06 -12.47 -8.24
N SER A 112 14.87 -11.86 -8.19
CA SER A 112 13.65 -12.50 -8.68
C SER A 112 13.93 -13.07 -10.08
N THR A 113 13.75 -14.38 -10.26
CA THR A 113 13.98 -15.04 -11.56
C THR A 113 13.20 -14.33 -12.67
N PHE A 114 12.07 -13.71 -12.29
CA PHE A 114 11.19 -12.90 -13.11
C PHE A 114 11.90 -11.68 -13.72
N ARG A 115 12.77 -10.97 -12.99
CA ARG A 115 13.50 -9.80 -13.52
C ARG A 115 14.30 -10.14 -14.78
N ARG A 116 14.80 -11.38 -14.90
CA ARG A 116 15.68 -11.81 -16.01
C ARG A 116 14.92 -12.35 -17.23
N ASN A 117 13.61 -12.62 -17.13
CA ASN A 117 12.86 -13.28 -18.20
C ASN A 117 11.65 -12.45 -18.67
N PRO A 118 11.69 -11.85 -19.87
CA PRO A 118 10.60 -11.00 -20.36
C PRO A 118 9.28 -11.75 -20.53
N GLY A 119 9.31 -13.06 -20.82
CA GLY A 119 8.09 -13.86 -20.95
C GLY A 119 7.35 -14.03 -19.63
N LEU A 120 8.09 -14.22 -18.53
CA LEU A 120 7.53 -14.30 -17.18
C LEU A 120 6.94 -12.96 -16.73
N ILE A 121 7.62 -11.85 -17.05
CA ILE A 121 7.11 -10.49 -16.78
C ILE A 121 5.77 -10.28 -17.50
N ILE A 122 5.69 -10.62 -18.79
CA ILE A 122 4.46 -10.47 -19.57
C ILE A 122 3.33 -11.32 -18.96
N ALA A 123 3.60 -12.58 -18.64
CA ALA A 123 2.62 -13.47 -18.02
C ALA A 123 2.11 -12.91 -16.68
N GLN A 124 3.02 -12.43 -15.83
CA GLN A 124 2.69 -11.78 -14.56
C GLN A 124 1.85 -10.51 -14.76
N MET A 125 2.20 -9.65 -15.72
CA MET A 125 1.44 -8.43 -16.00
C MET A 125 0.04 -8.73 -16.54
N ILE A 126 -0.14 -9.79 -17.31
CA ILE A 126 -1.47 -10.26 -17.75
C ILE A 126 -2.29 -10.72 -16.54
N ILE A 127 -1.70 -11.49 -15.63
CA ILE A 127 -2.38 -11.94 -14.40
C ILE A 127 -2.78 -10.73 -13.56
N TYR A 128 -1.87 -9.79 -13.33
CA TYR A 128 -2.16 -8.57 -12.59
C TYR A 128 -3.28 -7.75 -13.26
N ALA A 129 -3.24 -7.59 -14.59
CA ALA A 129 -4.29 -6.88 -15.33
C ALA A 129 -5.65 -7.56 -15.23
N ALA A 130 -5.70 -8.90 -15.24
CA ALA A 130 -6.93 -9.66 -15.06
C ALA A 130 -7.51 -9.48 -13.63
N ILE A 131 -6.65 -9.55 -12.61
CA ILE A 131 -7.05 -9.32 -11.21
C ILE A 131 -7.54 -7.88 -11.02
N LEU A 132 -6.82 -6.91 -11.61
CA LEU A 132 -7.18 -5.50 -11.54
C LEU A 132 -8.50 -5.22 -12.25
N ALA A 133 -8.72 -5.79 -13.44
CA ALA A 133 -9.99 -5.67 -14.15
C ALA A 133 -11.14 -6.28 -13.33
N TRP A 134 -10.95 -7.46 -12.75
CA TRP A 134 -11.95 -8.06 -11.86
C TRP A 134 -12.27 -7.16 -10.66
N PHE A 135 -11.26 -6.55 -10.04
CA PHE A 135 -11.46 -5.63 -8.93
C PHE A 135 -12.24 -4.38 -9.37
N LEU A 136 -11.87 -3.76 -10.49
CA LEU A 136 -12.49 -2.52 -10.97
C LEU A 136 -13.92 -2.70 -11.49
N TYR A 137 -14.23 -3.84 -12.12
CA TYR A 137 -15.57 -4.09 -12.69
C TYR A 137 -16.49 -4.89 -11.76
N GLY A 138 -15.93 -5.74 -10.90
CA GLY A 138 -16.69 -6.59 -10.00
C GLY A 138 -16.82 -6.01 -8.60
N PHE A 139 -15.69 -5.68 -7.97
CA PHE A 139 -15.67 -5.29 -6.55
C PHE A 139 -15.96 -3.80 -6.35
N LEU A 140 -15.27 -2.92 -7.08
CA LEU A 140 -15.35 -1.48 -6.89
C LEU A 140 -16.78 -0.93 -7.03
N PRO A 141 -17.60 -1.35 -8.02
CA PRO A 141 -18.97 -0.85 -8.14
C PRO A 141 -19.86 -1.27 -6.97
N LEU A 142 -19.59 -2.42 -6.32
CA LEU A 142 -20.40 -2.89 -5.20
C LEU A 142 -20.34 -1.96 -3.99
N GLY A 143 -19.22 -1.27 -3.78
CA GLY A 143 -19.14 -0.31 -2.67
C GLY A 143 -19.44 1.13 -3.07
N LEU A 144 -19.74 1.39 -4.35
CA LEU A 144 -20.23 2.69 -4.83
C LEU A 144 -21.77 2.73 -4.94
N MET A 145 -22.44 1.58 -4.80
CA MET A 145 -23.91 1.44 -4.76
C MET A 145 -24.43 1.48 -3.32
#